data_AF-A0A081XUV5-F1
#
_entry.id   AF-A0A081XUV5-F1
#
_cell.length_a   1.000
_cell.length_b   1.000
_cell.length_c   1.000
_cell.angle_alpha   90.00
_cell.angle_beta   90.00
_cell.angle_gamma   90.00
#
_symmetry.space_group_name_H-M   'P 1'
#
loop_
_entity.id
_entity.type
_entity.pdbx_description
1 polymer ?
#
loop_
_entity_poly.entity_id
_entity_poly.type
_entity_poly.pdbx_seq_one_letter_code
_entity_poly.pdbx_strand_id
1 'polypeptide(L)'
;MLAFLTRRKDTAMPETTDTTETAPQTSSDVVMRFLTVGGATVELRSHTFRTRYLAKGRPYIGDGLHTVEGFRWECLGCETTGRPSPGSPFDTDYLPNEREEARDHANQHASTCRAMPKPTAA
;
A
#
# COMPACT_ATOMS: atom_id res chain seq x y z
N MET A 1 -19.56 -26.77 -59.47
CA MET A 1 -18.31 -27.53 -59.33
C MET A 1 -17.28 -26.66 -58.63
N LEU A 2 -16.71 -27.22 -57.57
CA LEU A 2 -15.48 -26.88 -56.84
C LEU A 2 -15.34 -25.51 -56.14
N ALA A 3 -15.49 -25.61 -54.82
CA ALA A 3 -14.97 -24.72 -53.81
C ALA A 3 -13.44 -24.66 -53.81
N PHE A 4 -12.88 -23.51 -53.43
CA PHE A 4 -11.53 -23.41 -52.90
C PHE A 4 -11.57 -22.57 -51.61
N LEU A 5 -11.71 -23.28 -50.49
CA LEU A 5 -11.48 -22.77 -49.15
C LEU A 5 -9.98 -22.57 -48.96
N THR A 6 -9.52 -21.32 -48.82
CA THR A 6 -8.14 -21.02 -48.45
C THR A 6 -7.95 -21.32 -46.96
N ARG A 7 -7.20 -22.39 -46.70
CA ARG A 7 -6.77 -22.85 -45.36
C ARG A 7 -5.93 -21.76 -44.69
N ARG A 8 -6.46 -21.08 -43.67
CA ARG A 8 -5.64 -20.29 -42.74
C ARG A 8 -4.67 -21.24 -42.03
N LYS A 9 -3.39 -20.89 -42.06
CA LYS A 9 -2.30 -21.56 -41.37
C LYS A 9 -2.31 -21.03 -39.94
N ASP A 10 -2.53 -21.91 -38.97
CA ASP A 10 -2.41 -21.60 -37.55
C ASP A 10 -1.00 -21.10 -37.24
N THR A 11 -0.90 -19.85 -36.79
CA THR A 11 0.30 -19.33 -36.14
C THR A 11 0.27 -19.86 -34.72
N ALA A 12 1.21 -20.73 -34.38
CA ALA A 12 1.41 -21.18 -33.01
C ALA A 12 1.61 -19.96 -32.09
N MET A 13 0.74 -19.82 -31.08
CA MET A 13 0.94 -18.90 -29.97
C MET A 13 2.22 -19.32 -29.23
N PRO A 14 3.15 -18.40 -28.95
CA PRO A 14 4.16 -18.69 -27.94
C PRO A 14 3.44 -18.86 -26.60
N GLU A 15 3.67 -19.99 -25.93
CA GLU A 15 3.32 -20.18 -24.53
C GLU A 15 3.98 -19.06 -23.73
N THR A 16 3.15 -18.10 -23.29
CA THR A 16 3.52 -17.21 -22.19
C THR A 16 3.75 -18.12 -20.99
N THR A 17 5.02 -18.32 -20.67
CA THR A 17 5.42 -18.94 -19.41
C THR A 17 4.84 -18.05 -18.33
N ASP A 18 3.84 -18.54 -17.59
CA ASP A 18 3.38 -17.95 -16.35
C ASP A 18 4.60 -17.86 -15.43
N THR A 19 5.24 -16.70 -15.47
CA THR A 19 6.16 -16.30 -14.41
C THR A 19 5.27 -16.24 -13.20
N THR A 20 5.44 -17.22 -12.32
CA THR A 20 4.83 -17.21 -10.99
C THR A 20 5.30 -15.92 -10.33
N GLU A 21 4.48 -14.88 -10.43
CA GLU A 21 4.56 -13.67 -9.65
C GLU A 21 4.44 -14.16 -8.20
N THR A 22 5.56 -14.19 -7.49
CA THR A 22 5.59 -14.43 -6.05
C THR A 22 4.72 -13.36 -5.41
N ALA A 23 3.45 -13.70 -5.18
CA ALA A 23 2.52 -12.84 -4.48
C ALA A 23 3.16 -12.44 -3.14
N PRO A 24 3.37 -11.14 -2.86
CA PRO A 24 4.02 -10.71 -1.64
C PRO A 24 3.16 -11.13 -0.46
N GLN A 25 3.78 -11.86 0.46
CA GLN A 25 3.16 -12.43 1.65
C GLN A 25 2.15 -11.45 2.25
N THR A 26 0.89 -11.87 2.28
CA THR A 26 -0.20 -11.09 2.87
C THR A 26 -0.04 -11.19 4.38
N SER A 27 0.82 -10.33 4.96
CA SER A 27 0.83 -10.18 6.40
C SER A 27 -0.55 -9.68 6.82
N SER A 28 -1.15 -10.32 7.82
CA SER A 28 -2.57 -10.16 8.19
C SER A 28 -2.94 -8.74 8.64
N ASP A 29 -1.94 -7.88 8.81
CA ASP A 29 -2.06 -6.46 9.17
C ASP A 29 -2.20 -5.52 7.97
N VAL A 30 -1.92 -5.96 6.73
CA VAL A 30 -2.02 -5.11 5.54
C VAL A 30 -3.47 -4.90 5.13
N VAL A 31 -3.93 -3.65 5.23
CA VAL A 31 -5.29 -3.23 4.90
C VAL A 31 -5.40 -2.88 3.41
N MET A 32 -4.43 -2.15 2.87
CA MET A 32 -4.40 -1.72 1.47
C MET A 32 -2.96 -1.64 0.94
N ARG A 33 -2.80 -1.77 -0.38
CA ARG A 33 -1.54 -1.60 -1.09
C ARG A 33 -1.70 -0.63 -2.24
N PHE A 34 -0.70 0.22 -2.46
CA PHE A 34 -0.61 1.12 -3.60
C PHE A 34 0.72 0.90 -4.33
N LEU A 35 0.75 1.16 -5.63
CA LEU A 35 1.96 1.08 -6.44
C LEU A 35 2.51 2.49 -6.68
N THR A 36 3.79 2.70 -6.39
CA THR A 36 4.46 3.96 -6.69
C THR A 36 4.73 4.10 -8.19
N VAL A 37 5.01 5.32 -8.67
CA VAL A 37 5.45 5.57 -10.06
C VAL A 37 6.74 4.80 -10.39
N GLY A 38 7.60 4.58 -9.40
CA GLY A 38 8.83 3.79 -9.56
C GLY A 38 8.62 2.27 -9.46
N GLY A 39 7.40 1.81 -9.19
CA GLY A 39 7.06 0.40 -9.07
C GLY A 39 7.24 -0.21 -7.68
N ALA A 40 7.67 0.55 -6.67
CA ALA A 40 7.67 0.10 -5.28
C ALA A 40 6.25 -0.01 -4.71
N THR A 41 6.09 -0.78 -3.64
CA THR A 41 4.81 -0.89 -2.92
C THR A 41 4.75 0.08 -1.76
N VAL A 42 3.60 0.73 -1.60
CA VAL A 42 3.18 1.40 -0.36
C VAL A 42 2.15 0.53 0.33
N GLU A 43 2.38 0.17 1.58
CA GLU A 43 1.44 -0.63 2.36
C GLU A 43 0.79 0.24 3.43
N LEU A 44 -0.54 0.22 3.50
CA LEU A 44 -1.30 0.71 4.63
C LEU A 44 -1.65 -0.48 5.53
N ARG A 45 -1.26 -0.40 6.80
CA ARG A 45 -1.42 -1.46 7.80
C ARG A 45 -2.26 -1.01 8.98
N SER A 46 -2.99 -1.94 9.58
CA SER A 46 -3.51 -1.78 10.93
C SER A 46 -2.33 -1.74 11.90
N HIS A 47 -2.34 -0.81 12.84
CA HIS A 47 -1.25 -0.62 13.79
C HIS A 47 -1.80 -0.30 15.20
N THR A 48 -1.31 -1.02 16.20
CA THR A 48 -1.63 -0.75 17.61
C THR A 48 -0.57 0.18 18.21
N PHE A 49 -1.00 1.31 18.75
CA PHE A 49 -0.10 2.31 19.35
C PHE A 49 -0.75 2.99 20.56
N ARG A 50 0.07 3.69 21.35
CA ARG A 50 -0.39 4.46 22.52
C ARG A 50 -0.56 5.92 22.13
N THR A 51 -1.70 6.49 22.50
CA THR A 51 -2.05 7.88 22.21
C THR A 51 -2.76 8.54 23.39
N ARG A 52 -2.77 9.88 23.42
CA ARG A 52 -3.66 10.65 24.30
C ARG A 52 -4.91 11.14 23.58
N TYR A 53 -4.96 11.03 22.25
CA TYR A 53 -6.12 11.48 21.49
C TYR A 53 -7.34 10.59 21.78
N LEU A 54 -8.48 11.23 21.98
CA LEU A 54 -9.75 10.57 22.23
C LEU A 54 -10.30 9.95 20.94
N ALA A 55 -11.28 9.04 21.09
CA ALA A 55 -11.99 8.43 19.97
C ALA A 55 -12.72 9.43 19.04
N LYS A 56 -12.88 10.69 19.48
CA LYS A 56 -13.39 11.79 18.66
C LYS A 56 -12.41 12.21 17.54
N GLY A 57 -11.17 11.73 17.59
CA GLY A 57 -10.11 12.08 16.66
C GLY A 57 -9.32 13.32 17.11
N ARG A 58 -8.43 13.78 16.25
CA ARG A 58 -7.69 15.03 16.46
C ARG A 58 -8.64 16.23 16.35
N PRO A 59 -8.46 17.31 17.15
CA PRO A 59 -7.40 17.56 18.12
C PRO A 59 -7.79 17.18 19.57
N TYR A 60 -8.79 16.31 19.79
CA TYR A 60 -9.33 16.06 21.13
C TYR A 60 -8.40 15.15 21.95
N ILE A 61 -7.90 15.65 23.07
CA ILE A 61 -6.92 14.96 23.93
C ILE A 61 -7.56 14.66 25.30
N GLY A 62 -7.34 13.45 25.81
CA GLY A 62 -7.73 13.04 27.15
C GLY A 62 -6.60 13.13 28.17
N ASP A 63 -6.92 12.88 29.44
CA ASP A 63 -6.01 13.06 30.57
C ASP A 63 -4.85 12.05 30.61
N GLY A 64 -4.88 10.99 29.79
CA GLY A 64 -3.91 9.90 29.86
C GLY A 64 -3.63 9.19 28.53
N LEU A 65 -2.50 8.48 28.50
CA LEU A 65 -2.15 7.58 27.41
C LEU A 65 -2.98 6.31 27.48
N HIS A 66 -3.58 5.93 26.36
CA HIS A 66 -4.30 4.68 26.19
C HIS A 66 -3.91 4.03 24.86
N THR A 67 -4.12 2.72 24.77
CA THR A 67 -3.83 1.95 23.55
C THR A 67 -5.02 2.01 22.61
N VAL A 68 -4.75 2.19 21.33
CA VAL A 68 -5.75 2.19 20.26
C VAL A 68 -5.25 1.35 19.09
N GLU A 69 -6.20 0.86 18.27
CA GLU A 69 -5.93 0.21 16.99
C GLU A 69 -6.26 1.19 15.86
N GLY A 70 -5.23 1.78 15.26
CA GLY A 70 -5.37 2.69 14.14
C GLY A 70 -4.57 2.22 12.93
N PHE A 71 -3.96 3.14 12.20
CA PHE A 71 -3.32 2.84 10.93
C PHE A 71 -1.96 3.50 10.78
N ARG A 72 -1.07 2.84 10.04
CA ARG A 72 0.20 3.38 9.58
C ARG A 72 0.42 2.94 8.15
N TRP A 73 0.88 3.85 7.27
CA TRP A 73 1.37 3.46 5.96
C TRP A 73 2.88 3.58 5.88
N GLU A 74 3.50 2.75 5.03
CA GLU A 74 4.94 2.75 4.76
C GLU A 74 5.20 2.48 3.28
N CYS A 75 6.12 3.23 2.68
CA CYS A 75 6.64 2.98 1.35
C CYS A 75 7.86 2.07 1.43
N LEU A 76 7.78 0.86 0.88
CA LEU A 76 8.86 -0.13 0.94
C LEU A 76 10.06 0.23 0.04
N GLY A 77 9.88 1.17 -0.90
CA GLY A 77 10.95 1.67 -1.77
C GLY A 77 11.82 2.74 -1.11
N CYS A 78 11.22 3.81 -0.60
CA CYS A 78 11.95 4.95 0.00
C CYS A 78 11.89 5.03 1.53
N GLU A 79 11.31 4.02 2.19
CA GLU A 79 11.23 3.90 3.67
C GLU A 79 10.47 5.04 4.35
N THR A 80 9.66 5.78 3.61
CA THR A 80 8.83 6.85 4.17
C THR A 80 7.61 6.24 4.86
N THR A 81 7.39 6.63 6.11
CA THR A 81 6.18 6.30 6.88
C THR A 81 5.20 7.47 6.91
N GLY A 82 3.91 7.14 6.87
CA GLY A 82 2.82 8.11 6.95
C GLY A 82 2.73 8.88 8.24
N ARG A 83 2.14 10.08 8.15
CA ARG A 83 1.83 10.98 9.26
C ARG A 83 0.52 11.71 8.95
N PRO A 84 -0.44 11.82 9.89
CA PRO A 84 -1.67 12.60 9.67
C PRO A 84 -1.41 14.10 9.53
N SER A 85 -0.30 14.63 10.07
CA SER A 85 0.06 16.04 9.86
C SER A 85 1.57 16.27 9.75
N PRO A 86 2.03 17.01 8.73
CA PRO A 86 3.44 17.41 8.65
C PRO A 86 3.77 18.37 9.79
N GLY A 87 4.89 18.11 10.49
CA GLY A 87 5.43 19.02 11.52
C GLY A 87 5.23 18.59 12.97
N SER A 88 4.48 17.52 13.24
CA SER A 88 4.42 16.94 14.60
C SER A 88 5.36 15.73 14.72
N PRO A 89 6.28 15.71 15.71
CA PRO A 89 7.16 14.58 15.95
C PRO A 89 6.44 13.39 16.61
N PHE A 90 5.22 13.58 17.09
CA PHE A 90 4.45 12.56 17.82
C PHE A 90 3.33 11.93 16.99
N ASP A 91 3.10 12.42 15.77
CA ASP A 91 1.97 12.01 14.93
C ASP A 91 2.46 11.16 13.76
N THR A 92 2.92 9.96 14.06
CA THR A 92 3.28 8.97 13.02
C THR A 92 2.16 7.99 12.71
N ASP A 93 1.10 8.01 13.50
CA ASP A 93 0.00 7.06 13.39
C ASP A 93 -1.34 7.77 13.26
N TYR A 94 -2.18 7.19 12.41
CA TYR A 94 -3.56 7.60 12.19
C TYR A 94 -4.45 6.91 13.20
N LEU A 95 -5.37 7.66 13.79
CA LEU A 95 -6.34 7.15 14.76
C LEU A 95 -7.35 6.18 14.11
N PRO A 96 -8.11 5.40 14.90
CA PRO A 96 -9.08 4.45 14.38
C PRO A 96 -10.12 5.05 13.42
N ASN A 97 -10.47 6.34 13.61
CA ASN A 97 -11.42 7.07 12.77
C ASN A 97 -10.76 7.81 11.58
N GLU A 98 -9.43 7.73 11.43
CA GLU A 98 -8.65 8.44 10.40
C GLU A 98 -8.24 7.51 9.23
N ARG A 99 -8.97 6.39 9.03
CA ARG A 99 -8.66 5.40 7.99
C ARG A 99 -8.62 5.99 6.57
N GLU A 100 -9.60 6.83 6.23
CA GLU A 100 -9.70 7.44 4.91
C GLU A 100 -8.55 8.41 4.66
N GLU A 101 -8.17 9.20 5.68
CA GLU A 101 -7.01 10.09 5.61
C GLU A 101 -5.71 9.30 5.44
N ALA A 102 -5.54 8.19 6.17
CA ALA A 102 -4.39 7.31 6.03
C ALA A 102 -4.27 6.73 4.62
N ARG A 103 -5.41 6.31 4.04
CA ARG A 103 -5.50 5.84 2.65
C ARG A 103 -5.11 6.95 1.67
N ASP A 104 -5.67 8.14 1.83
CA ASP A 104 -5.47 9.24 0.88
C ASP A 104 -4.01 9.72 0.91
N HIS A 105 -3.38 9.81 2.08
CA HIS A 105 -1.96 10.15 2.20
C HIS A 105 -1.06 9.06 1.62
N ALA A 106 -1.38 7.77 1.84
CA ALA A 106 -0.65 6.66 1.23
C ALA A 106 -0.71 6.70 -0.30
N ASN A 107 -1.92 6.91 -0.86
CA ASN A 107 -2.14 7.03 -2.29
C ASN A 107 -1.46 8.29 -2.88
N GLN A 108 -1.50 9.42 -2.15
CA GLN A 108 -0.81 10.64 -2.55
C GLN A 108 0.71 10.42 -2.63
N HIS A 109 1.30 9.75 -1.64
CA HIS A 109 2.71 9.36 -1.72
C HIS A 109 2.97 8.45 -2.92
N ALA A 110 2.15 7.42 -3.13
CA ALA A 110 2.29 6.49 -4.25
C ALA A 110 2.27 7.21 -5.62
N SER A 111 1.35 8.16 -5.81
CA SER A 111 1.21 8.92 -7.06
C SER A 111 2.41 9.79 -7.44
N THR A 112 3.32 10.07 -6.51
CA THR A 112 4.47 10.97 -6.73
C THR A 112 5.82 10.27 -6.54
N CYS A 113 5.87 9.21 -5.74
CA CYS A 113 7.11 8.51 -5.41
C CYS A 113 7.65 7.73 -6.61
N ARG A 114 8.95 7.90 -6.88
CA ARG A 114 9.68 7.20 -7.97
C ARG A 114 10.64 6.11 -7.46
N ALA A 115 10.52 5.71 -6.20
CA ALA A 115 11.35 4.64 -5.65
C ALA A 115 11.01 3.30 -6.31
N MET A 116 12.05 2.55 -6.64
CA MET A 116 11.94 1.18 -7.15
C MET A 116 11.79 0.18 -5.99
N PRO A 117 11.24 -1.03 -6.24
CA PRO A 117 11.28 -2.12 -5.27
C PRO A 117 12.71 -2.37 -4.80
N LYS A 118 12.86 -2.65 -3.51
CA LYS A 118 14.15 -3.09 -2.97
C LYS A 118 14.46 -4.51 -3.50
N PRO A 119 15.73 -4.82 -3.81
CA PRO A 119 16.11 -6.18 -4.13
C PRO A 119 15.79 -7.09 -2.95
N THR A 120 15.03 -8.15 -3.17
CA THR A 120 14.94 -9.24 -2.21
C THR A 120 16.31 -9.91 -2.17
N ALA A 121 16.92 -10.03 -1.00
CA ALA A 121 18.16 -10.80 -0.87
C ALA A 121 17.90 -12.22 -1.37
N ALA A 122 18.70 -12.65 -2.37
CA ALA A 122 18.63 -13.96 -2.97
C ALA A 122 19.17 -15.06 -2.04
#